data_AF-A0A920H670-F1
#
_entry.id   AF-A0A920H670-F1
#
_cell.length_a   1.000
_cell.length_b   1.000
_cell.length_c   1.000
_cell.angle_alpha   90.00
_cell.angle_beta   90.00
_cell.angle_gamma   90.00
#
_symmetry.space_group_name_H-M   'P 1'
#
loop_
_entity.id
_entity.type
_entity.pdbx_description
1 polymer ?
#
loop_
_entity_poly.entity_id
_entity_poly.type
_entity_poly.pdbx_seq_one_letter_code
_entity_poly.pdbx_strand_id
1 'polypeptide(L)'
;MLTQDENIVELAFSVQYRIKNAEDYLFNVEFPDIPGDRTCRFGSRSTICGVLDSAIRDVVGKNKMDYILKEGRVEISGKTEELMQGILDSYQSGIELTTVNLQDSQPPDPVQAAFDDATKAREDMERFKNEAEAYANEVLPVARGEAARMIQDALAYKEKL
;
A
#
# COMPACT_ATOMS: atom_id res chain seq x y z
N MET A 1 -3.40 -14.89 -2.08
CA MET A 1 -2.43 -14.86 -3.20
C MET A 1 -1.02 -14.81 -2.64
N LEU A 2 0.00 -15.11 -3.45
CA LEU A 2 1.40 -15.04 -3.03
C LEU A 2 2.06 -13.76 -3.55
N THR A 3 2.80 -13.04 -2.71
CA THR A 3 3.55 -11.84 -3.07
C THR A 3 4.97 -12.19 -3.57
N GLN A 4 5.71 -11.18 -4.04
CA GLN A 4 7.10 -11.35 -4.49
C GLN A 4 8.01 -11.94 -3.40
N ASP A 5 7.76 -11.58 -2.15
CA ASP A 5 8.50 -12.00 -0.96
C ASP A 5 7.87 -13.22 -0.27
N GLU A 6 7.13 -14.03 -1.03
CA GLU A 6 6.56 -15.33 -0.61
C GLU A 6 5.55 -15.26 0.53
N ASN A 7 4.95 -14.09 0.78
CA ASN A 7 3.89 -13.95 1.77
C ASN A 7 2.53 -14.30 1.18
N ILE A 8 1.68 -14.90 2.02
CA ILE A 8 0.28 -15.15 1.70
C ILE A 8 -0.53 -13.93 2.13
N VAL A 9 -1.22 -13.31 1.19
CA VAL A 9 -2.10 -12.16 1.44
C VAL A 9 -3.52 -12.41 0.99
N GLU A 10 -4.48 -11.89 1.74
CA GLU A 10 -5.89 -11.82 1.35
C GLU A 10 -6.21 -10.36 1.02
N LEU A 11 -6.65 -10.14 -0.22
CA LEU A 11 -6.92 -8.81 -0.75
C LEU A 11 -8.35 -8.77 -1.26
N ALA A 12 -9.08 -7.71 -0.91
CA ALA A 12 -10.39 -7.43 -1.46
C ALA A 12 -10.28 -6.31 -2.50
N PHE A 13 -10.88 -6.50 -3.67
CA PHE A 13 -10.93 -5.49 -4.72
C PHE A 13 -12.37 -5.14 -5.05
N SER A 14 -12.61 -3.87 -5.38
CA SER A 14 -13.86 -3.38 -5.93
C SER A 14 -13.61 -2.89 -7.35
N VAL A 15 -14.35 -3.44 -8.31
CA VAL A 15 -14.29 -3.05 -9.72
C VAL A 15 -15.61 -2.43 -10.10
N GLN A 16 -15.55 -1.26 -10.71
CA GLN A 16 -16.69 -0.58 -11.32
C GLN A 16 -16.42 -0.44 -12.81
N TYR A 17 -17.41 -0.80 -13.61
CA TYR A 17 -17.32 -0.76 -15.06
C TYR A 17 -18.65 -0.34 -15.67
N ARG A 18 -18.62 0.05 -16.94
CA ARG A 18 -19.80 0.31 -17.76
C ARG A 18 -19.71 -0.45 -19.08
N ILE A 19 -20.87 -0.75 -19.64
CA ILE A 19 -20.97 -1.37 -20.96
C ILE A 19 -20.88 -0.25 -22.01
N LYS A 20 -19.79 -0.24 -22.77
CA LYS A 20 -19.54 0.69 -23.87
C LYS A 20 -20.15 0.18 -25.18
N ASN A 21 -20.08 -1.13 -25.42
CA ASN A 21 -20.73 -1.78 -26.56
C ASN A 21 -21.52 -3.01 -26.10
N ALA A 22 -22.84 -2.98 -26.30
CA ALA A 22 -23.74 -4.04 -25.86
C ALA A 22 -23.65 -5.31 -26.72
N GLU A 23 -23.28 -5.19 -28.00
CA GLU A 23 -23.10 -6.34 -28.90
C GLU A 23 -21.89 -7.16 -28.47
N ASP A 24 -20.75 -6.50 -28.38
CA ASP A 24 -19.49 -7.04 -27.87
C ASP A 24 -19.66 -7.69 -26.49
N TYR A 25 -20.36 -7.00 -25.59
CA TYR A 25 -20.64 -7.53 -24.25
C TYR A 25 -21.52 -8.78 -24.26
N LEU A 26 -22.53 -8.84 -25.12
CA LEU A 26 -23.44 -9.98 -25.19
C LEU A 26 -22.78 -11.23 -25.77
N PHE A 27 -21.87 -11.06 -26.74
CA PHE A 27 -21.31 -12.17 -27.50
C PHE A 27 -19.90 -12.60 -27.05
N ASN A 28 -19.11 -11.69 -26.50
CA ASN A 28 -17.71 -11.95 -26.15
C ASN A 28 -17.46 -12.07 -24.64
N VAL A 29 -18.46 -11.81 -23.79
CA VAL A 29 -18.37 -11.98 -22.33
C VAL A 29 -19.17 -13.21 -21.91
N GLU A 30 -18.50 -14.15 -21.25
CA GLU A 30 -19.12 -15.34 -20.70
C GLU A 30 -19.63 -15.05 -19.28
N PHE A 31 -20.87 -15.44 -19.00
CA PHE A 31 -21.58 -15.15 -17.75
C PHE A 31 -21.52 -13.65 -17.35
N PRO A 32 -22.02 -12.73 -18.21
CA PRO A 32 -22.11 -11.32 -17.88
C PRO A 32 -23.01 -11.15 -16.64
N ASP A 33 -22.40 -10.72 -15.53
CA ASP A 33 -22.98 -10.53 -14.19
C ASP A 33 -24.29 -11.28 -13.91
N ILE A 34 -24.18 -12.45 -13.28
CA ILE A 34 -25.33 -13.23 -12.81
C ILE A 34 -26.18 -12.32 -11.91
N PRO A 35 -27.47 -12.10 -12.23
CA PRO A 35 -28.35 -11.30 -11.39
C PRO A 35 -28.36 -11.83 -9.95
N GLY A 36 -27.84 -11.04 -9.01
CA GLY A 36 -27.81 -11.38 -7.58
C GLY A 36 -26.44 -11.76 -7.02
N ASP A 37 -25.44 -12.08 -7.85
CA ASP A 37 -24.06 -12.32 -7.39
C ASP A 37 -23.07 -11.43 -8.15
N ARG A 38 -22.72 -10.31 -7.52
CA ARG A 38 -21.68 -9.37 -7.98
C ARG A 38 -20.33 -9.67 -7.33
N THR A 39 -20.19 -10.83 -6.70
CA THR A 39 -19.00 -11.19 -5.94
C THR A 39 -18.14 -12.11 -6.79
N CYS A 40 -16.94 -11.65 -7.14
CA CYS A 40 -15.92 -12.54 -7.69
C CYS A 40 -15.33 -13.37 -6.54
N ARG A 41 -15.78 -14.62 -6.41
CA ARG A 41 -15.15 -15.61 -5.52
C ARG A 41 -14.28 -16.56 -6.32
N PHE A 42 -13.33 -17.21 -5.65
CA PHE A 42 -12.51 -18.26 -6.25
C PHE A 42 -13.42 -19.34 -6.89
N GLY A 43 -13.20 -19.59 -8.19
CA GLY A 43 -14.04 -20.50 -9.00
C GLY A 43 -15.22 -19.83 -9.71
N SER A 44 -15.37 -18.51 -9.62
CA SER A 44 -16.37 -17.78 -10.40
C SER A 44 -16.06 -17.88 -11.89
N ARG A 45 -17.09 -18.16 -12.71
CA ARG A 45 -16.97 -18.45 -14.15
C ARG A 45 -17.12 -17.20 -15.04
N SER A 46 -17.31 -16.03 -14.45
CA SER A 46 -17.43 -14.77 -15.21
C SER A 46 -16.08 -14.38 -15.82
N THR A 47 -16.11 -13.94 -17.09
CA THR A 47 -14.93 -13.40 -17.76
C THR A 47 -14.30 -12.26 -16.97
N ILE A 48 -15.13 -11.36 -16.40
CA ILE A 48 -14.66 -10.21 -15.62
C ILE A 48 -13.88 -10.68 -14.39
N CYS A 49 -14.42 -11.66 -13.66
CA CYS A 49 -13.75 -12.21 -12.49
C CYS A 49 -12.45 -12.91 -12.86
N GLY A 50 -12.42 -13.66 -13.95
CA GLY A 50 -11.19 -14.32 -14.43
C GLY A 50 -10.10 -13.33 -14.84
N VAL A 51 -10.47 -12.24 -15.52
CA VAL A 51 -9.52 -11.17 -15.88
C VAL A 51 -9.01 -10.48 -14.63
N LEU A 52 -9.88 -10.12 -13.69
CA LEU A 52 -9.50 -9.52 -12.42
C LEU A 52 -8.52 -10.41 -11.65
N ASP A 53 -8.83 -11.71 -11.52
CA ASP A 53 -7.98 -12.69 -10.84
C ASP A 53 -6.59 -12.82 -11.49
N SER A 54 -6.53 -12.78 -12.82
CA SER A 54 -5.28 -12.80 -13.57
C SER A 54 -4.49 -11.52 -13.37
N ALA A 55 -5.17 -10.37 -13.43
CA ALA A 55 -4.54 -9.06 -13.31
C ALA A 55 -3.95 -8.84 -11.91
N ILE A 56 -4.74 -9.13 -10.88
CA ILE A 56 -4.27 -9.04 -9.49
C ILE A 56 -3.09 -9.98 -9.28
N ARG A 57 -3.14 -11.24 -9.76
CA ARG A 57 -2.02 -12.18 -9.61
C ARG A 57 -0.73 -11.65 -10.24
N ASP A 58 -0.80 -11.03 -11.41
CA ASP A 58 0.39 -10.45 -12.07
C ASP A 58 0.97 -9.27 -11.28
N VAL A 59 0.11 -8.35 -10.82
CA VAL A 59 0.55 -7.17 -10.08
C VAL A 59 1.05 -7.54 -8.68
N VAL A 60 0.29 -8.34 -7.93
CA VAL A 60 0.64 -8.75 -6.56
C VAL A 60 1.88 -9.64 -6.53
N GLY A 61 2.03 -10.56 -7.48
CA GLY A 61 3.21 -11.44 -7.54
C GLY A 61 4.53 -10.71 -7.82
N LYS A 62 4.47 -9.50 -8.38
CA LYS A 62 5.63 -8.64 -8.66
C LYS A 62 5.95 -7.64 -7.55
N ASN A 63 5.11 -7.55 -6.51
CA ASN A 63 5.24 -6.58 -5.44
C ASN A 63 5.43 -7.26 -4.08
N LYS A 64 6.13 -6.58 -3.17
CA LYS A 64 6.30 -7.03 -1.78
C LYS A 64 5.04 -6.74 -0.97
N MET A 65 4.75 -7.58 0.02
CA MET A 65 3.57 -7.42 0.86
C MET A 65 3.48 -6.04 1.53
N ASP A 66 4.57 -5.55 2.14
CA ASP A 66 4.55 -4.28 2.87
C ASP A 66 4.19 -3.10 1.97
N TYR A 67 4.69 -3.13 0.72
CA TYR A 67 4.37 -2.14 -0.29
C TYR A 67 2.90 -2.20 -0.69
N ILE A 68 2.33 -3.40 -0.84
CA ILE A 68 0.90 -3.59 -1.15
C ILE A 68 0.00 -3.06 -0.03
N LEU A 69 0.35 -3.33 1.22
CA LEU A 69 -0.48 -2.98 2.39
C LEU A 69 -0.41 -1.49 2.75
N LYS A 70 0.68 -0.78 2.42
CA LYS A 70 0.91 0.61 2.83
C LYS A 70 0.84 1.59 1.66
N GLU A 71 1.96 1.79 0.98
CA GLU A 71 2.20 2.93 0.08
C GLU A 71 1.73 2.67 -1.35
N GLY A 72 1.78 1.41 -1.79
CA GLY A 72 1.56 1.02 -3.18
C GLY A 72 0.09 0.89 -3.59
N ARG A 73 -0.88 1.14 -2.71
CA ARG A 73 -2.30 0.83 -2.97
C ARG A 73 -2.85 1.50 -4.22
N VAL A 74 -2.54 2.79 -4.40
CA VAL A 74 -2.99 3.58 -5.56
C VAL A 74 -2.30 3.08 -6.83
N GLU A 75 -0.99 2.83 -6.76
CA GLU A 75 -0.22 2.35 -7.91
C GLU A 75 -0.66 0.94 -8.35
N ILE A 76 -0.92 0.05 -7.39
CA ILE A 76 -1.42 -1.31 -7.65
C ILE A 76 -2.81 -1.26 -8.27
N SER A 77 -3.70 -0.41 -7.72
CA SER A 77 -5.04 -0.22 -8.26
C SER A 77 -4.99 0.25 -9.71
N GLY A 78 -4.16 1.28 -9.99
CA GLY A 78 -3.97 1.81 -11.35
C GLY A 78 -3.36 0.80 -12.32
N LYS A 79 -2.31 0.07 -11.91
CA LYS A 79 -1.70 -0.99 -12.75
C LYS A 79 -2.67 -2.14 -13.01
N THR A 80 -3.49 -2.50 -12.03
CA THR A 80 -4.50 -3.54 -12.17
C THR A 80 -5.59 -3.09 -13.13
N GLU A 81 -6.04 -1.83 -13.04
CA GLU A 81 -7.00 -1.22 -13.97
C GLU A 81 -6.48 -1.23 -15.41
N GLU A 82 -5.26 -0.75 -15.65
CA GLU A 82 -4.65 -0.71 -16.98
C GLU A 82 -4.54 -2.11 -17.59
N LEU A 83 -4.05 -3.07 -16.81
CA LEU A 83 -3.88 -4.44 -17.27
C LEU A 83 -5.23 -5.15 -17.51
N MET A 84 -6.21 -4.92 -16.64
CA MET A 84 -7.56 -5.46 -16.78
C MET A 84 -8.27 -4.87 -18.00
N GLN A 85 -8.15 -3.56 -18.25
CA GLN A 85 -8.70 -2.92 -19.45
C GLN A 85 -8.05 -3.49 -20.71
N GLY A 86 -6.72 -3.63 -20.73
CA GLY A 86 -6.01 -4.20 -21.88
C GLY A 86 -6.44 -5.64 -22.22
N ILE A 87 -6.69 -6.48 -21.21
CA ILE A 87 -7.19 -7.84 -21.43
C ILE A 87 -8.64 -7.80 -21.93
N LEU A 88 -9.51 -6.98 -21.32
CA LEU A 88 -10.91 -6.83 -21.72
C LEU A 88 -11.06 -6.29 -23.15
N ASP A 89 -10.17 -5.39 -23.56
CA ASP A 89 -10.09 -4.88 -24.93
C ASP A 89 -9.62 -5.97 -25.91
N SER A 90 -8.66 -6.81 -25.51
CA SER A 90 -8.18 -7.94 -26.33
C SER A 90 -9.28 -8.97 -26.60
N TYR A 91 -10.21 -9.13 -25.65
CA TYR A 91 -11.38 -10.00 -25.82
C TYR A 91 -12.53 -9.31 -26.58
N GLN A 92 -12.37 -8.03 -26.94
CA GLN A 92 -13.45 -7.23 -27.51
C GLN A 92 -14.71 -7.32 -26.65
N SER A 93 -14.55 -7.20 -25.33
CA SER A 93 -15.65 -7.41 -24.37
C SER A 93 -16.70 -6.29 -24.37
N GLY A 94 -16.41 -5.13 -24.99
CA GLY A 94 -17.29 -3.97 -24.92
C GLY A 94 -17.40 -3.35 -23.53
N ILE A 95 -16.53 -3.74 -22.59
CA ILE A 95 -16.48 -3.24 -21.21
C ILE A 95 -15.46 -2.09 -21.11
N GLU A 96 -15.86 -1.01 -20.44
CA GLU A 96 -14.98 0.08 -20.05
C GLU A 96 -14.92 0.16 -18.53
N LEU A 97 -13.73 0.02 -17.96
CA LEU A 97 -13.51 0.17 -16.53
C LEU A 97 -13.65 1.64 -16.14
N THR A 98 -14.37 1.88 -15.06
CA THR A 98 -14.49 3.21 -14.45
C THR A 98 -13.48 3.36 -13.33
N THR A 99 -13.36 2.32 -12.48
CA THR A 99 -12.48 2.35 -11.32
C THR A 99 -12.18 0.94 -10.85
N VAL A 100 -10.91 0.65 -10.57
CA VAL A 100 -10.49 -0.50 -9.77
C VAL A 100 -9.89 0.01 -8.47
N ASN A 101 -10.40 -0.46 -7.33
CA ASN A 101 -9.91 -0.05 -6.01
C ASN A 101 -9.54 -1.28 -5.18
N LEU A 102 -8.32 -1.26 -4.64
CA LEU A 102 -7.92 -2.13 -3.54
C LEU A 102 -8.62 -1.67 -2.25
N GLN A 103 -9.49 -2.53 -1.71
CA GLN A 103 -10.09 -2.35 -0.39
C GLN A 103 -9.07 -2.67 0.70
N ASP A 104 -9.40 -2.35 1.95
CA ASP A 104 -8.52 -2.60 3.09
C ASP A 104 -8.08 -4.08 3.13
N SER A 105 -6.83 -4.28 2.78
CA SER A 105 -6.13 -5.55 2.82
C SER A 105 -5.59 -5.79 4.22
N GLN A 106 -5.94 -6.93 4.81
CA GLN A 106 -5.41 -7.36 6.10
C GLN A 106 -4.46 -8.54 5.89
N PRO A 107 -3.36 -8.64 6.66
CA PRO A 107 -2.60 -9.87 6.72
C PRO A 107 -3.49 -11.00 7.27
N PRO A 108 -3.22 -12.28 6.93
CA PRO A 108 -4.04 -13.40 7.40
C PRO A 108 -4.17 -13.42 8.93
N ASP A 109 -5.34 -13.80 9.43
CA ASP A 109 -5.65 -13.96 10.87
C ASP A 109 -4.52 -14.61 11.70
N PRO A 110 -3.90 -15.74 11.29
CA PRO A 110 -2.89 -16.40 12.11
C PRO A 110 -1.61 -15.58 12.32
N VAL A 111 -1.32 -14.59 11.47
CA VAL A 111 -0.09 -13.79 11.53
C VAL A 111 -0.32 -12.33 11.92
N GLN A 112 -1.58 -11.91 12.07
CA GLN A 112 -1.94 -10.53 12.36
C GLN A 112 -1.33 -10.02 13.68
N ALA A 113 -1.37 -10.81 14.75
CA ALA A 113 -0.81 -10.43 16.04
C ALA A 113 0.71 -10.17 16.00
N ALA A 114 1.46 -10.94 15.20
CA ALA A 114 2.89 -10.74 15.02
C ALA A 114 3.19 -9.49 14.18
N PHE A 115 2.33 -9.17 13.21
CA PHE A 115 2.41 -7.94 12.43
C PHE A 115 2.15 -6.68 13.25
N ASP A 116 1.14 -6.73 14.12
CA ASP A 116 0.83 -5.64 15.02
C ASP A 116 1.98 -5.39 15.99
N ASP A 117 2.60 -6.46 16.50
CA ASP A 117 3.75 -6.37 17.40
C ASP A 117 4.99 -5.79 16.68
N ALA A 118 5.29 -6.26 15.46
CA ALA A 118 6.39 -5.71 14.66
C ALA A 118 6.16 -4.23 14.30
N THR A 119 4.91 -3.84 14.03
CA THR A 119 4.54 -2.45 13.74
C THR A 119 4.74 -1.58 14.97
N LYS A 120 4.26 -2.02 16.15
CA LYS A 120 4.50 -1.33 17.42
C LYS A 120 5.99 -1.19 17.73
N ALA A 121 6.77 -2.26 17.55
CA ALA A 121 8.21 -2.22 17.77
C ALA A 121 8.92 -1.21 16.84
N ARG A 122 8.48 -1.10 15.58
CA ARG A 122 9.00 -0.12 14.63
C ARG A 122 8.64 1.32 15.03
N GLU A 123 7.40 1.54 15.45
CA GLU A 123 6.95 2.85 15.96
C GLU A 123 7.68 3.25 17.24
N ASP A 124 7.89 2.31 18.16
CA ASP A 124 8.67 2.51 19.37
C ASP A 124 10.14 2.85 19.04
N MET A 125 10.75 2.16 18.07
CA MET A 125 12.10 2.46 17.61
C MET A 125 12.20 3.88 17.03
N GLU A 126 11.25 4.29 16.18
CA GLU A 126 11.21 5.65 15.64
C GLU A 126 11.00 6.70 16.75
N ARG A 127 10.13 6.41 17.72
CA ARG A 127 9.94 7.26 18.90
C ARG A 127 11.23 7.44 19.68
N PHE A 128 11.91 6.35 20.05
CA PHE A 128 13.16 6.41 20.81
C PHE A 128 14.28 7.13 20.06
N LYS A 129 14.34 6.97 18.73
CA LYS A 129 15.30 7.71 17.90
C LYS A 129 15.02 9.22 17.96
N ASN A 130 13.77 9.62 17.80
CA ASN A 130 13.36 11.03 17.87
C ASN A 130 13.62 11.63 19.26
N GLU A 131 13.36 10.88 20.33
CA GLU A 131 13.67 11.29 21.71
C GLU A 131 15.17 11.46 21.93
N ALA A 132 16.00 10.53 21.42
CA ALA A 132 17.45 10.61 21.53
C ALA A 132 18.02 11.81 20.73
N GLU A 133 17.50 12.07 19.53
CA GLU A 133 17.86 13.24 18.73
C GLU A 133 17.43 14.54 19.43
N ALA A 134 16.23 14.59 20.00
CA ALA A 134 15.76 15.74 20.78
C ALA A 134 16.66 16.00 22.00
N TYR A 135 17.00 14.97 22.76
CA TYR A 135 17.91 15.07 23.90
C TYR A 135 19.30 15.55 23.49
N ALA A 136 19.87 15.00 22.41
CA ALA A 136 21.14 15.47 21.88
C ALA A 136 21.07 16.95 21.45
N ASN A 137 19.99 17.34 20.78
CA ASN A 137 19.74 18.72 20.35
C ASN A 137 19.48 19.68 21.51
N GLU A 138 19.09 19.20 22.69
CA GLU A 138 18.97 20.00 23.90
C GLU A 138 20.32 20.16 24.62
N VAL A 139 21.03 19.06 24.85
CA VAL A 139 22.25 19.05 25.68
C VAL A 139 23.43 19.72 24.97
N LEU A 140 23.63 19.47 23.66
CA LEU A 140 24.79 20.00 22.95
C LEU A 140 24.81 21.54 22.92
N PRO A 141 23.71 22.23 22.58
CA PRO A 141 23.66 23.69 22.58
C PRO A 141 23.80 24.30 23.97
N VAL A 142 23.19 23.70 25.00
CA VAL A 142 23.32 24.16 26.39
C VAL A 142 24.78 24.09 26.84
N ALA A 143 25.44 22.95 26.64
CA ALA A 143 26.85 22.78 26.99
C ALA A 143 27.77 23.75 26.23
N ARG A 144 27.50 24.00 24.93
CA ARG A 144 28.23 25.00 24.14
C ARG A 144 28.00 26.43 24.67
N GLY A 145 26.78 26.76 25.07
CA GLY A 145 26.43 28.04 25.66
C GLY A 145 27.11 28.28 27.01
N GLU A 146 27.19 27.24 27.85
CA GLU A 146 27.91 27.29 29.13
C GLU A 146 29.42 27.46 28.94
N ALA A 147 30.03 26.70 28.03
CA ALA A 147 31.45 26.84 27.71
C ALA A 147 31.78 28.25 27.19
N ALA A 148 30.96 28.78 26.28
CA ALA A 148 31.12 30.14 25.78
C ALA A 148 31.01 31.18 26.90
N ARG A 149 30.03 31.03 27.81
CA ARG A 149 29.85 31.90 28.98
C ARG A 149 31.07 31.89 29.89
N MET A 150 31.59 30.70 30.22
CA MET A 150 32.77 30.56 31.08
C MET A 150 34.01 31.25 30.49
N ILE A 151 34.20 31.15 29.17
CA ILE A 151 35.30 31.84 28.48
C ILE A 151 35.11 33.37 28.55
N GLN A 152 33.89 33.86 28.30
CA GLN A 152 33.57 35.29 28.38
C GLN A 152 33.77 35.84 29.81
N ASP A 153 33.35 35.11 30.84
CA ASP A 153 33.52 35.51 32.24
C ASP A 153 35.01 35.58 32.63
N ALA A 154 35.83 34.63 32.16
CA ALA A 154 37.27 34.63 32.40
C ALA A 154 37.98 35.81 31.70
N LEU A 155 37.58 36.14 30.46
CA LEU A 155 38.09 37.30 29.74
C LEU A 155 37.69 38.61 30.44
N ALA A 156 36.43 38.73 30.87
CA ALA A 156 35.94 39.90 31.60
C ALA A 156 36.66 40.08 32.95
N TYR A 157 37.01 39.00 33.65
CA TYR A 157 37.82 39.07 34.87
C TYR A 157 39.25 39.56 34.59
N LYS A 158 39.88 39.07 33.52
CA LYS A 158 41.21 39.51 33.10
C LYS A 158 41.24 41.01 32.75
N GLU A 159 40.20 41.54 32.11
CA GLU A 159 40.13 42.97 31.76
C GLU A 159 39.91 43.90 32.97
N LYS A 160 39.45 43.38 34.11
CA LYS A 160 39.28 44.17 35.35
C LYS A 160 40.54 44.28 36.20
N LEU A 161 41.55 43.46 35.94
CA LEU A 161 42.87 43.46 36.58
C LEU A 161 43.84 44.38 35.84
#